data_AF-A0AAP0G4C0-F1
#
_entry.id   AF-A0AAP0G4C0-F1
#
_cell.length_a   1.000
_cell.length_b   1.000
_cell.length_c   1.000
_cell.angle_alpha   90.00
_cell.angle_beta   90.00
_cell.angle_gamma   90.00
#
_symmetry.space_group_name_H-M   'P 1'
#
loop_
_entity.id
_entity.type
_entity.pdbx_description
1 polymer ?
#
loop_
_entity_poly.entity_id
_entity_poly.type
_entity_poly.pdbx_seq_one_letter_code
_entity_poly.pdbx_strand_id
1 'polypeptide(L)'
;MLVFVTPHQFMEGICKMLVGKIRPEAEGISVIKDMEMKKEGPCLISKLITDMLSINCCVLMGANIANEARIAVEKFSEEKIGYQHSKEVAQRWTKLFSQSYFVVSAVSFFWNISYKSAEELVND
;
A
#
# COMPACT_ATOMS: atom_id res chain seq x y z
N MET A 1 -9.08 -0.87 -11.18
CA MET A 1 -8.53 -0.34 -9.91
C MET A 1 -8.99 -1.28 -8.80
N LEU A 2 -8.06 -1.80 -8.00
CA LEU A 2 -8.30 -2.72 -6.89
C LEU A 2 -7.70 -2.13 -5.62
N VAL A 3 -8.43 -2.19 -4.50
CA VAL A 3 -7.98 -1.69 -3.20
C VAL A 3 -7.85 -2.88 -2.25
N PHE A 4 -6.65 -3.10 -1.73
CA PHE A 4 -6.35 -4.17 -0.78
C PHE A 4 -6.30 -3.58 0.64
N VAL A 5 -7.26 -4.01 1.47
CA VAL A 5 -7.49 -3.53 2.85
C VAL A 5 -7.69 -4.68 3.84
N THR A 6 -7.25 -5.88 3.48
CA THR A 6 -7.38 -7.07 4.33
C THR A 6 -6.16 -7.27 5.22
N PRO A 7 -6.30 -7.93 6.39
CA PRO A 7 -5.15 -8.28 7.22
C PRO A 7 -4.06 -9.02 6.42
N HIS A 8 -2.79 -8.71 6.69
CA HIS A 8 -1.65 -9.20 5.89
C HIS A 8 -1.61 -10.73 5.78
N GLN A 9 -1.98 -11.44 6.85
CA GLN A 9 -2.04 -12.92 6.92
C GLN A 9 -2.96 -13.58 5.87
N PHE A 10 -3.93 -12.87 5.31
CA PHE A 10 -4.84 -13.42 4.28
C PHE A 10 -4.42 -13.09 2.86
N MET A 11 -3.43 -12.21 2.67
CA MET A 11 -3.10 -11.66 1.36
C MET A 11 -2.60 -12.71 0.39
N GLU A 12 -1.77 -13.65 0.83
CA GLU A 12 -1.27 -14.72 -0.04
C GLU A 12 -2.41 -15.60 -0.57
N GLY A 13 -3.36 -15.96 0.31
CA GLY A 13 -4.55 -16.73 -0.05
C GLY A 13 -5.45 -15.99 -1.04
N ILE A 14 -5.71 -14.71 -0.78
CA ILE A 14 -6.51 -13.85 -1.66
C ILE A 14 -5.84 -13.72 -3.02
N CYS A 15 -4.53 -13.45 -3.07
CA CYS A 15 -3.77 -13.39 -4.31
C CYS A 15 -3.90 -14.70 -5.09
N LYS A 16 -3.70 -15.87 -4.47
CA LYS A 16 -3.86 -17.18 -5.12
C LYS A 16 -5.25 -17.36 -5.77
N MET A 17 -6.31 -16.90 -5.12
CA MET A 17 -7.67 -17.01 -5.65
C MET A 17 -7.94 -16.09 -6.86
N LEU A 18 -7.18 -14.99 -6.95
CA LEU A 18 -7.31 -13.94 -7.95
C LEU A 18 -6.38 -14.13 -9.16
N VAL A 19 -5.35 -14.97 -9.05
CA VAL A 19 -4.46 -15.32 -10.18
C VAL A 19 -5.28 -15.76 -11.38
N GLY A 20 -5.00 -15.16 -12.54
CA GLY A 20 -5.68 -15.46 -13.81
C GLY A 20 -7.12 -14.93 -13.94
N LYS A 21 -7.65 -14.24 -12.92
CA LYS A 21 -9.01 -13.66 -12.92
C LYS A 21 -9.03 -12.14 -12.97
N ILE A 22 -7.86 -11.51 -12.92
CA ILE A 22 -7.70 -10.06 -13.00
C ILE A 22 -7.18 -9.68 -14.40
N ARG A 23 -7.63 -8.54 -14.91
CA ARG A 23 -7.13 -7.98 -16.18
C ARG A 23 -5.65 -7.58 -16.04
N PRO A 24 -4.79 -7.85 -17.04
CA PRO A 24 -3.37 -7.48 -17.00
C PRO A 24 -3.12 -5.98 -16.75
N GLU A 25 -4.03 -5.12 -17.21
CA GLU A 25 -3.95 -3.66 -17.07
C GLU A 25 -4.56 -3.15 -15.76
N ALA A 26 -4.96 -4.06 -14.86
CA ALA A 26 -5.50 -3.65 -13.58
C ALA A 26 -4.41 -2.97 -12.73
N GLU A 27 -4.81 -1.92 -12.02
CA GLU A 27 -3.96 -1.20 -11.07
C GLU A 27 -4.45 -1.49 -9.66
N GLY A 28 -3.53 -1.82 -8.75
CA GLY A 28 -3.78 -2.08 -7.34
C GLY A 28 -3.25 -0.98 -6.42
N ILE A 29 -3.84 -0.86 -5.24
CA ILE A 29 -3.26 -0.12 -4.11
C ILE A 29 -3.43 -0.93 -2.82
N SER A 30 -2.37 -1.02 -2.02
CA SER A 30 -2.38 -1.62 -0.68
C SER A 30 -2.43 -0.53 0.38
N VAL A 31 -3.38 -0.59 1.30
CA VAL A 31 -3.46 0.26 2.49
C VAL A 31 -2.76 -0.39 3.70
N ILE A 32 -2.31 -1.63 3.52
CA ILE A 32 -1.67 -2.45 4.56
C ILE A 32 -0.24 -1.94 4.74
N LYS A 33 0.06 -1.44 5.94
CA LYS A 33 1.39 -0.92 6.36
C LYS A 33 2.33 -2.02 6.88
N ASP A 34 1.84 -3.26 6.96
CA ASP A 34 2.57 -4.41 7.46
C ASP A 34 3.48 -5.04 6.40
N MET A 35 4.44 -5.82 6.90
CA MET A 35 5.31 -6.69 6.11
C MET A 35 5.04 -8.14 6.46
N GLU A 36 5.28 -9.01 5.48
CA GLU A 36 5.26 -10.45 5.66
C GLU A 36 6.70 -10.96 5.83
N MET A 37 6.95 -11.72 6.89
CA MET A 37 8.26 -12.37 7.09
C MET A 37 8.37 -13.61 6.22
N LYS A 38 9.17 -13.53 5.16
CA LYS A 38 9.49 -14.68 4.30
C LYS A 38 10.87 -15.24 4.66
N LYS A 39 11.16 -16.44 4.13
CA LYS A 39 12.46 -17.11 4.31
C LYS A 39 13.66 -16.26 3.84
N GLU A 40 13.41 -15.37 2.87
CA GLU A 40 14.40 -14.47 2.27
C GLU A 40 14.50 -13.12 3.00
N GLY A 41 13.68 -12.90 4.03
CA GLY A 41 13.59 -11.65 4.79
C GLY A 41 12.19 -11.01 4.76
N PRO A 42 12.04 -9.84 5.39
CA PRO A 42 10.79 -9.08 5.36
C PRO A 42 10.43 -8.68 3.93
N CYS A 43 9.20 -8.96 3.53
CA CYS A 43 8.65 -8.66 2.22
C CYS A 43 7.42 -7.75 2.39
N LEU A 44 7.37 -6.65 1.64
CA LEU A 44 6.21 -5.77 1.65
C LEU A 44 4.98 -6.43 0.98
N ILE A 45 3.80 -6.20 1.52
CA ILE A 45 2.56 -6.77 0.95
C ILE A 45 2.29 -6.26 -0.48
N SER A 46 2.63 -5.02 -0.80
CA SER A 46 2.55 -4.53 -2.18
C SER A 46 3.50 -5.26 -3.13
N LYS A 47 4.66 -5.71 -2.65
CA LYS A 47 5.60 -6.53 -3.41
C LYS A 47 4.98 -7.90 -3.69
N LEU A 48 4.42 -8.53 -2.65
CA LEU A 48 3.70 -9.79 -2.76
C LEU A 48 2.57 -9.72 -3.80
N ILE A 49 1.72 -8.68 -3.75
CA ILE A 49 0.63 -8.48 -4.69
C ILE A 49 1.17 -8.32 -6.12
N THR A 50 2.20 -7.50 -6.30
CA THR A 50 2.82 -7.25 -7.61
C THR A 50 3.39 -8.55 -8.18
N ASP A 51 4.13 -9.30 -7.38
CA ASP A 51 4.81 -10.51 -7.83
C ASP A 51 3.81 -11.66 -8.11
N MET A 52 2.73 -11.78 -7.34
CA MET A 52 1.73 -12.85 -7.53
C MET A 52 0.70 -12.56 -8.62
N LEU A 53 0.21 -11.32 -8.70
CA LEU A 53 -0.86 -10.94 -9.62
C LEU A 53 -0.34 -10.29 -10.91
N SER A 54 0.96 -9.98 -10.99
CA SER A 54 1.59 -9.30 -12.13
C SER A 54 0.93 -7.97 -12.49
N ILE A 55 0.44 -7.24 -11.48
CA ILE A 55 -0.17 -5.92 -11.62
C ILE A 55 0.65 -4.84 -10.91
N ASN A 56 0.54 -3.59 -11.38
CA ASN A 56 1.15 -2.47 -10.67
C ASN A 56 0.42 -2.21 -9.35
N CYS A 57 1.11 -2.30 -8.22
CA CYS A 57 0.55 -2.04 -6.89
C CYS A 57 1.19 -0.81 -6.24
N CYS A 58 0.40 0.23 -5.99
CA CYS A 58 0.80 1.36 -5.15
C CYS A 58 0.62 1.02 -3.66
N VAL A 59 1.17 1.84 -2.78
CA VAL A 59 0.99 1.73 -1.31
C VAL A 59 0.45 3.04 -0.77
N LEU A 60 -0.59 2.99 0.06
CA LEU A 60 -1.00 4.15 0.86
C LEU A 60 -0.22 4.11 2.18
N MET A 61 0.68 5.07 2.37
CA MET A 61 1.56 5.23 3.50
C MET A 61 1.21 6.49 4.28
N GLY A 62 1.13 6.37 5.60
CA GLY A 62 0.71 7.48 6.45
C GLY A 62 1.42 7.53 7.75
N ALA A 63 1.67 8.74 8.22
CA ALA A 63 2.03 8.95 9.60
C ALA A 63 0.79 8.71 10.47
N ASN A 64 0.90 7.73 11.37
CA ASN A 64 0.22 7.65 12.66
C ASN A 64 -0.83 6.53 12.88
N ILE A 65 -0.81 6.01 14.10
CA ILE A 65 -1.50 4.84 14.67
C ILE A 65 -2.99 5.13 14.96
N ALA A 66 -3.48 6.35 14.67
CA ALA A 66 -4.83 6.81 15.00
C ALA A 66 -5.63 7.33 13.78
N ASN A 67 -5.19 7.03 12.56
CA ASN A 67 -5.79 7.63 11.36
C ASN A 67 -7.20 7.11 11.07
N GLU A 68 -7.55 5.87 11.38
CA GLU A 68 -8.93 5.40 11.16
C GLU A 68 -9.94 6.18 12.01
N ALA A 69 -9.62 6.42 13.29
CA ALA A 69 -10.47 7.18 14.19
C ALA A 69 -10.55 8.67 13.80
N ARG A 70 -9.47 9.26 13.25
CA ARG A 70 -9.44 10.67 12.82
C ARG A 70 -10.17 10.90 11.50
N ILE A 71 -10.01 10.00 10.53
CA ILE A 71 -10.74 10.03 9.25
C ILE A 71 -12.25 9.89 9.51
N ALA A 72 -12.63 9.02 10.45
CA ALA A 72 -14.03 8.81 10.84
C ALA A 72 -14.68 10.04 11.50
N VAL A 73 -13.89 10.97 12.05
CA VAL A 73 -14.37 12.25 12.62
C VAL A 73 -13.95 13.47 11.81
N GLU A 74 -13.60 13.28 10.52
CA GLU A 74 -13.21 14.35 9.58
C GLU A 74 -12.07 15.25 10.08
N LYS A 75 -11.18 14.70 10.92
CA LYS A 75 -9.98 15.42 11.35
C LYS A 75 -8.91 15.35 10.28
N PHE A 76 -8.29 16.50 10.04
CA PHE A 76 -7.20 16.66 9.08
C PHE A 76 -6.13 15.57 9.23
N SER A 77 -5.88 14.86 8.14
CA SER A 77 -4.88 13.80 8.03
C SER A 77 -4.17 13.92 6.68
N GLU A 78 -2.86 13.67 6.70
CA GLU A 78 -2.01 13.68 5.52
C GLU A 78 -1.48 12.26 5.25
N GLU A 79 -1.70 11.80 4.04
CA GLU A 79 -1.27 10.49 3.58
C GLU A 79 -0.48 10.60 2.27
N LYS A 80 0.35 9.60 2.02
CA LYS A 80 1.25 9.54 0.87
C LYS A 80 0.96 8.27 0.09
N ILE A 81 0.86 8.38 -1.23
CA ILE A 81 0.79 7.24 -2.11
C ILE A 81 2.18 6.97 -2.65
N GLY A 82 2.78 5.89 -2.18
CA GLY A 82 4.01 5.33 -2.70
C GLY A 82 3.76 4.65 -4.05
N TYR A 83 4.52 5.05 -5.06
CA TYR A 83 4.50 4.42 -6.38
C TYR A 83 5.91 4.12 -6.88
N GLN A 84 6.05 3.08 -7.69
CA GLN A 84 7.35 2.68 -8.24
C GLN A 84 7.53 3.10 -9.71
N HIS A 85 6.59 2.73 -10.59
CA HIS A 85 6.79 2.85 -12.04
C HIS A 85 5.96 3.94 -12.70
N SER A 86 4.76 4.23 -12.19
CA SER A 86 3.85 5.19 -12.83
C SER A 86 3.34 6.23 -11.85
N LYS A 87 3.87 7.45 -12.00
CA LYS A 87 3.37 8.65 -11.30
C LYS A 87 1.93 8.97 -11.71
N GLU A 88 1.56 8.68 -12.95
CA GLU A 88 0.21 8.92 -13.47
C GLU A 88 -0.83 8.08 -12.73
N VAL A 89 -0.54 6.79 -12.53
CA VAL A 89 -1.37 5.89 -11.71
C VAL A 89 -1.48 6.41 -10.28
N ALA A 90 -0.35 6.79 -9.69
CA ALA A 90 -0.33 7.37 -8.35
C ALA A 90 -1.20 8.63 -8.24
N GLN A 91 -1.17 9.51 -9.25
CA GLN A 91 -2.01 10.71 -9.31
C GLN A 91 -3.49 10.39 -9.43
N ARG A 92 -3.88 9.33 -10.16
CA ARG A 92 -5.28 8.88 -10.19
C ARG A 92 -5.72 8.43 -8.81
N TRP A 93 -4.89 7.67 -8.10
CA TRP A 93 -5.18 7.29 -6.72
C TRP A 93 -5.24 8.50 -5.79
N THR A 94 -4.32 9.46 -5.92
CA THR A 94 -4.37 10.70 -5.15
C THR A 94 -5.71 11.41 -5.34
N LYS A 95 -6.17 11.56 -6.58
CA LYS A 95 -7.49 12.15 -6.86
C LYS A 95 -8.65 11.34 -6.28
N LEU A 96 -8.55 10.01 -6.29
CA LEU A 96 -9.59 9.13 -5.76
C LEU A 96 -9.71 9.21 -4.24
N PHE A 97 -8.57 9.31 -3.54
CA PHE A 97 -8.54 9.31 -2.09
C PHE A 97 -8.66 10.72 -1.49
N SER A 98 -8.19 11.77 -2.16
CA SER A 98 -8.18 13.13 -1.60
C SER A 98 -9.58 13.66 -1.25
N GLN A 99 -9.71 14.18 -0.03
CA GLN A 99 -10.88 14.90 0.48
C GLN A 99 -10.43 16.16 1.24
N SER A 100 -11.37 17.00 1.68
CA SER A 100 -11.09 18.26 2.40
C SER A 100 -10.29 18.06 3.68
N TYR A 101 -10.50 16.94 4.38
CA TYR A 101 -9.82 16.57 5.63
C TYR A 101 -8.81 15.44 5.44
N PHE A 102 -8.65 14.92 4.22
CA PHE A 102 -7.77 13.79 3.92
C PHE A 102 -6.93 14.13 2.70
N VAL A 103 -5.78 14.76 2.95
CA VAL A 103 -4.90 15.26 1.90
C VAL A 103 -3.94 14.16 1.51
N VAL A 104 -3.99 13.78 0.23
CA VAL A 104 -3.14 12.72 -0.30
C VAL A 104 -2.15 13.30 -1.31
N SER A 105 -0.91 12.81 -1.27
CA SER A 105 0.13 13.22 -2.22
C SER A 105 0.88 12.01 -2.77
N ALA A 106 1.29 12.06 -4.04
CA ALA A 106 2.04 10.97 -4.67
C ALA A 106 3.55 11.15 -4.41
N VAL A 107 4.21 10.10 -3.93
CA VAL A 107 5.64 10.07 -3.62
C VAL A 107 6.30 8.88 -4.30
N SER A 108 7.45 9.12 -4.93
CA SER A 108 8.27 8.03 -5.49
C SER A 108 8.75 7.15 -4.34
N PHE A 109 8.41 5.86 -4.39
CA PHE A 109 8.68 4.91 -3.34
C PHE A 109 9.70 3.88 -3.81
N PHE A 110 10.85 3.88 -3.13
CA PHE A 110 11.87 2.84 -3.29
C PHE A 110 11.77 1.86 -2.12
N TRP A 111 11.76 0.56 -2.44
CA TRP A 111 11.66 -0.55 -1.49
C TRP A 111 12.66 -0.46 -0.31
N ASN A 112 13.80 0.21 -0.49
CA ASN A 112 14.81 0.45 0.55
C ASN A 112 14.32 1.32 1.73
N ILE A 113 13.28 2.13 1.54
CA ILE A 113 12.74 3.00 2.61
C ILE A 113 12.02 2.16 3.68
N SER A 114 11.43 1.02 3.29
CA SER A 114 10.80 0.10 4.24
C SER A 114 11.81 -0.66 5.09
N TYR A 115 13.00 -0.96 4.58
CA TYR A 115 14.06 -1.54 5.42
C TYR A 115 14.47 -0.59 6.55
N LYS A 116 14.51 0.72 6.30
CA LYS A 116 14.84 1.72 7.33
C LYS A 116 13.77 1.83 8.41
N SER A 117 12.48 1.85 8.04
CA SER A 117 11.40 1.81 9.03
C SER A 117 11.24 0.45 9.73
N ALA A 118 11.66 -0.66 9.10
CA ALA A 118 11.67 -1.98 9.73
C ALA A 118 12.84 -2.13 10.71
N GLU A 119 14.02 -1.58 10.41
CA GLU A 119 15.13 -1.50 11.36
C GLU A 119 14.77 -0.65 12.58
N GLU A 120 14.03 0.45 12.40
CA GLU A 120 13.54 1.28 13.50
C GLU A 120 12.48 0.55 14.37
N LEU A 121 11.72 -0.39 13.81
CA LEU A 121 10.70 -1.18 14.54
C LEU A 121 11.24 -2.46 15.22
N VAL A 122 12.40 -2.97 14.78
CA VAL A 122 13.04 -4.17 15.36
C VAL A 122 14.05 -3.80 16.46
N ASN A 123 14.45 -2.52 16.55
CA ASN A 123 15.41 -2.03 17.54
C ASN A 123 14.80 -1.30 18.75
N ASP A 124 13.48 -1.39 18.95
CA ASP A 124 12.77 -0.95 20.17
C ASP A 124 12.26 -2.15 21.00
#